data_AF-A0ABC8JNL2-F1
#
_entry.id   AF-A0ABC8JNL2-F1
#
_cell.length_a   1.000
_cell.length_b   1.000
_cell.length_c   1.000
_cell.angle_alpha   90.00
_cell.angle_beta   90.00
_cell.angle_gamma   90.00
#
_symmetry.space_group_name_H-M   'P 1'
#
loop_
_entity.id
_entity.type
_entity.pdbx_description
1 polymer ?
#
loop_
_entity_poly.entity_id
_entity_poly.type
_entity_poly.pdbx_seq_one_letter_code
_entity_poly.pdbx_strand_id
1 'polypeptide(L)' 'MVSRLVFAVFLGNCLCLLLLSSFTDANEANVNCLKTIYNQVKDPNGYLTSWVFGNKTAGYICKFTGVTCWHDDENR' A
#
# COMPACT_ATOMS: atom_id res chain seq x y z
N MET A 1 37.87 20.88 -3.73
CA MET A 1 36.66 20.88 -4.58
C MET A 1 36.00 19.51 -4.66
N VAL A 2 36.76 18.44 -4.93
CA VAL A 2 36.24 17.06 -5.06
C VAL A 2 35.47 16.57 -3.82
N SER A 3 36.00 16.79 -2.61
CA SER A 3 35.35 16.35 -1.36
C SER A 3 33.97 16.98 -1.11
N ARG A 4 33.77 18.26 -1.48
CA ARG A 4 32.46 18.94 -1.39
C ARG A 4 31.45 18.38 -2.39
N LEU A 5 31.92 17.99 -3.57
CA LEU A 5 31.10 17.35 -4.61
C LEU A 5 30.64 15.95 -4.17
N VAL A 6 31.54 15.15 -3.58
CA VAL A 6 31.20 13.83 -3.04
C VAL A 6 30.17 13.94 -1.91
N PHE A 7 30.35 14.90 -1.00
CA PHE A 7 29.40 15.14 0.10
C PHE A 7 28.02 15.57 -0.42
N ALA A 8 27.97 16.45 -1.43
CA ALA A 8 26.73 16.88 -2.05
C ALA A 8 26.00 15.74 -2.78
N VAL A 9 26.75 14.88 -3.50
CA VAL A 9 26.19 13.70 -4.18
C VAL A 9 25.65 12.67 -3.17
N PHE A 10 26.37 12.45 -2.07
CA PHE A 10 25.95 11.54 -1.02
C PHE A 10 24.68 12.04 -0.31
N LEU A 11 24.65 13.31 0.11
CA LEU A 11 23.47 13.94 0.72
C LEU A 11 22.27 13.94 -0.23
N GLY A 12 22.48 14.22 -1.52
CA GLY A 12 21.43 14.17 -2.54
C GLY A 12 20.86 12.76 -2.72
N ASN A 13 21.71 11.73 -2.75
CA ASN A 13 21.26 10.34 -2.83
C ASN A 13 20.47 9.91 -1.58
N CYS A 14 20.96 10.24 -0.39
CA CYS A 14 20.25 9.97 0.86
C CYS A 14 18.87 10.63 0.87
N LEU A 15 18.78 11.90 0.43
CA LEU A 15 17.51 12.63 0.36
C LEU A 15 16.54 12.00 -0.66
N CYS A 16 17.02 11.59 -1.83
CA CYS A 16 16.21 10.87 -2.82
C CYS A 16 15.68 9.52 -2.29
N LEU A 17 16.51 8.74 -1.58
CA LEU A 17 16.10 7.46 -0.99
C LEU A 17 15.05 7.61 0.12
N LEU A 18 15.13 8.69 0.90
CA LEU A 18 14.14 9.01 1.93
C LEU A 18 12.79 9.48 1.33
N LEU A 19 12.82 10.16 0.17
CA LEU A 19 11.61 10.56 -0.54
C LEU A 19 10.92 9.37 -1.23
N LEU A 20 11.67 8.37 -1.70
CA LEU A 20 11.09 7.17 -2.34
C LEU A 20 10.42 6.21 -1.34
N SER A 21 10.82 6.25 -0.07
CA SER A 21 10.23 5.42 0.99
C SER A 21 8.91 5.97 1.55
N SER A 22 8.53 7.20 1.18
CA SER A 22 7.29 7.84 1.64
C SER A 22 6.05 7.47 0.81
N PHE A 23 6.21 6.73 -0.29
CA PHE A 23 5.13 6.41 -1.25
C PHE A 23 4.49 5.03 -1.04
N THR A 24 4.50 4.52 0.19
CA THR A 24 3.54 3.47 0.53
C THR A 24 2.30 4.15 1.04
N ASP A 25 1.44 4.58 0.10
CA ASP A 25 0.04 4.83 0.45
C ASP A 25 -0.42 3.56 1.17
N ALA A 26 -0.90 3.69 2.42
CA ALA A 26 -1.45 2.61 3.22
C ALA A 26 -2.63 1.87 2.52
N ASN A 27 -2.99 2.31 1.32
CA ASN A 27 -3.97 1.71 0.45
C ASN A 27 -3.37 0.67 -0.53
N GLU A 28 -2.21 0.91 -1.16
CA GLU A 28 -1.69 -0.02 -2.19
C GLU A 28 -1.12 -1.30 -1.57
N ALA A 29 -0.42 -1.18 -0.45
CA ALA A 29 0.06 -2.33 0.32
C ALA A 29 -1.12 -3.23 0.77
N ASN A 30 -2.21 -2.62 1.24
CA ASN A 30 -3.41 -3.34 1.67
C ASN A 30 -4.10 -4.02 0.49
N VAL A 31 -4.23 -3.34 -0.66
CA VAL A 31 -4.75 -3.93 -1.90
C VAL A 31 -3.92 -5.15 -2.31
N ASN A 32 -2.58 -5.04 -2.27
CA ASN A 32 -1.71 -6.15 -2.65
C ASN A 32 -1.83 -7.34 -1.68
N CYS A 33 -1.91 -7.08 -0.38
CA CYS A 33 -2.16 -8.11 0.63
C CYS A 33 -3.46 -8.88 0.35
N LEU A 34 -4.56 -8.17 0.09
CA LEU A 34 -5.84 -8.79 -0.24
C LEU A 34 -5.79 -9.58 -1.57
N LYS A 35 -5.06 -9.11 -2.59
CA LYS A 35 -4.81 -9.87 -3.82
C LYS A 35 -4.08 -11.18 -3.54
N THR A 36 -3.07 -11.15 -2.67
CA THR A 36 -2.35 -12.36 -2.26
C THR A 36 -3.28 -13.36 -1.58
N ILE A 37 -4.12 -12.90 -0.64
CA ILE A 37 -5.12 -13.75 0.03
C ILE A 37 -6.09 -14.35 -0.99
N TYR A 38 -6.67 -13.52 -1.87
CA TYR A 38 -7.61 -13.96 -2.91
C TYR A 38 -7.03 -15.06 -3.81
N ASN A 39 -5.73 -14.97 -4.16
CA ASN A 39 -5.06 -15.96 -5.01
C ASN A 39 -4.65 -17.23 -4.27
N GLN A 40 -4.43 -17.17 -2.96
CA GLN A 40 -3.95 -18.30 -2.15
C GLN A 40 -5.09 -19.11 -1.51
N VAL A 41 -6.23 -18.47 -1.23
CA VAL A 41 -7.36 -19.10 -0.56
C VAL A 41 -8.25 -19.79 -1.58
N LYS A 42 -8.47 -21.09 -1.41
CA LYS A 42 -9.52 -21.80 -2.14
C LYS A 42 -10.87 -21.42 -1.54
N ASP A 43 -11.71 -20.77 -2.34
CA ASP A 43 -13.04 -20.31 -1.93
C ASP A 43 -14.15 -21.12 -2.65
N PRO A 44 -14.45 -22.35 -2.20
CA PRO A 44 -15.44 -23.20 -2.85
C PRO A 44 -16.88 -22.65 -2.76
N ASN A 45 -17.14 -21.72 -1.84
CA ASN A 45 -18.46 -21.16 -1.56
C ASN A 45 -18.64 -19.75 -2.16
N GLY A 46 -17.60 -19.16 -2.76
CA GLY A 46 -17.68 -17.87 -3.43
C GLY A 46 -17.84 -16.66 -2.51
N TYR A 47 -17.39 -16.74 -1.25
CA TYR A 47 -17.45 -15.61 -0.30
C TYR A 47 -16.61 -14.40 -0.74
N LEU A 48 -15.54 -14.62 -1.50
CA LEU A 48 -14.63 -13.58 -1.99
C LEU A 48 -15.04 -13.02 -3.35
N THR A 49 -16.18 -13.44 -3.93
CA THR A 49 -16.64 -12.98 -5.25
C THR A 49 -16.85 -11.46 -5.36
N SER A 50 -17.09 -10.77 -4.23
CA SER A 50 -17.20 -9.31 -4.16
C SER A 50 -15.86 -8.58 -4.25
N TRP A 51 -14.74 -9.31 -4.15
CA TRP A 51 -13.39 -8.74 -4.16
C TRP A 51 -12.95 -8.41 -5.59
N VAL A 52 -13.45 -7.29 -6.11
CA VAL A 52 -13.14 -6.81 -7.47
C VAL A 52 -12.02 -5.77 -7.42
N PHE A 53 -10.82 -6.19 -7.83
CA PHE A 53 -9.66 -5.32 -7.94
C PHE A 53 -9.69 -4.58 -9.28
N GLY A 54 -9.90 -3.26 -9.26
CA GLY A 54 -9.97 -2.45 -10.49
C GLY A 54 -10.38 -1.00 -10.27
N ASN A 55 -10.98 -0.70 -9.12
CA ASN A 55 -11.25 0.67 -8.71
C ASN A 55 -9.98 1.32 -8.11
N LYS A 56 -9.78 2.61 -8.40
CA LYS A 56 -8.66 3.42 -7.88
C LYS A 56 -9.09 4.42 -6.81
N THR A 57 -10.38 4.50 -6.48
CA THR A 57 -10.90 5.34 -5.40
C THR A 57 -10.37 4.86 -4.06
N ALA A 58 -9.87 5.78 -3.22
CA ALA A 58 -9.44 5.45 -1.86
C ALA A 58 -10.56 4.73 -1.08
N GLY A 59 -10.20 3.69 -0.32
CA GLY A 59 -11.15 2.95 0.53
C GLY A 59 -12.14 2.03 -0.21
N TYR A 60 -11.98 1.76 -1.51
CA TYR A 60 -12.90 0.86 -2.22
C TYR A 60 -12.89 -0.57 -1.67
N ILE A 61 -11.74 -1.03 -1.16
CA ILE A 61 -11.57 -2.36 -0.54
C ILE A 61 -12.35 -2.51 0.76
N CYS A 62 -12.78 -1.42 1.39
CA CYS A 62 -13.59 -1.43 2.61
C CYS A 62 -15.01 -2.00 2.37
N LYS A 63 -15.41 -2.13 1.09
CA LYS A 63 -16.68 -2.72 0.67
C LYS A 63 -16.60 -4.22 0.46
N PHE A 64 -15.41 -4.81 0.53
CA PHE A 64 -15.21 -6.23 0.33
C PHE A 64 -15.81 -7.01 1.50
N THR A 65 -16.42 -8.15 1.20
CA THR A 65 -16.95 -9.05 2.23
C THR A 65 -15.82 -9.45 3.17
N GLY A 66 -16.02 -9.22 4.48
CA GLY A 66 -15.04 -9.58 5.52
C GLY A 66 -13.89 -8.60 5.71
N VAL A 67 -13.87 -7.47 5.01
CA VAL A 67 -12.88 -6.39 5.21
C VAL A 67 -13.53 -5.27 6.01
N THR A 68 -12.87 -4.83 7.07
CA THR A 68 -13.22 -3.61 7.83
C THR A 68 -12.06 -2.65 7.72
N CYS A 69 -12.35 -1.42 7.33
CA CYS A 69 -11.35 -0.36 7.31
C CYS A 69 -11.45 0.47 8.57
N TRP A 70 -10.29 0.94 9.02
CA TRP A 70 -10.22 1.88 10.10
C TRP A 70 -10.73 3.25 9.64
N HIS A 71 -11.43 3.95 10.52
CA HIS A 71 -11.93 5.31 10.30
C HIS A 71 -11.24 6.29 11.27
N ASP A 72 -11.05 7.54 10.85
CA ASP A 72 -10.31 8.56 11.62
C ASP A 72 -10.93 8.89 13.00
N ASP A 73 -12.21 8.55 13.19
CA ASP A 73 -12.95 8.69 14.44
C ASP A 73 -12.83 7.47 15.37
N GLU A 74 -12.15 6.40 14.94
CA GLU A 74 -11.83 5.24 15.76
C GLU A 74 -10.51 5.43 16.50
N ASN A 75 -10.45 5.11 17.79
CA ASN A 75 -9.18 5.20 18.54
C ASN A 75 -8.27 4.01 18.18
N ARG A 76 -6.98 4.26 17.94
CA ARG A 76 -5.96 3.22 17.67
C ARG A 76 -5.07 2.96 18.87
#